data_AF-A0A4R6LG74-F1
#
_entry.id   AF-A0A4R6LG74-F1
#
_cell.length_a   1.000
_cell.length_b   1.000
_cell.length_c   1.000
_cell.angle_alpha   90.00
_cell.angle_beta   90.00
_cell.angle_gamma   90.00
#
_symmetry.space_group_name_H-M   'P 1'
#
loop_
_entity.id
_entity.type
_entity.pdbx_description
1 polymer ?
#
loop_
_entity_poly.entity_id
_entity_poly.type
_entity_poly.pdbx_seq_one_letter_code
_entity_poly.pdbx_strand_id
1 'polypeptide(L)'
;MSKHDFESANTKLIILKRSFDVFLKNNAALDSFERIESQTEFGKMVAEIFNENKNNPNAKNLDFQYKKLIQIANDIHHLKSVNDSTLPDWLEDESEAVFTKIKDLLATLEQELH
;
A
#
# COMPACT_ATOMS: atom_id res chain seq x y z
N MET A 1 -13.10 22.68 2.91
CA MET A 1 -12.87 21.44 2.14
C MET A 1 -11.41 21.11 2.33
N SER A 2 -11.10 19.92 2.87
CA SER A 2 -9.72 19.44 2.92
C SER A 2 -9.09 19.58 1.53
N LYS A 3 -7.82 20.01 1.49
CA LYS A 3 -7.06 20.09 0.25
C LYS A 3 -6.84 18.70 -0.39
N HIS A 4 -6.96 17.64 0.41
CA HIS A 4 -6.78 16.25 0.04
C HIS A 4 -8.09 15.47 0.15
N ASP A 5 -8.40 14.66 -0.86
CA ASP A 5 -9.55 13.77 -0.89
C ASP A 5 -9.24 12.45 -0.16
N PHE A 6 -9.32 12.50 1.18
CA PHE A 6 -9.07 11.35 2.05
C PHE A 6 -10.11 10.23 1.90
N GLU A 7 -11.33 10.55 1.50
CA GLU A 7 -12.38 9.56 1.21
C GLU A 7 -12.00 8.71 -0.01
N SER A 8 -11.54 9.37 -1.08
CA SER A 8 -11.04 8.69 -2.28
C SER A 8 -9.74 7.91 -2.01
N ALA A 9 -8.84 8.44 -1.18
CA ALA A 9 -7.64 7.71 -0.75
C ALA A 9 -7.98 6.42 -0.01
N ASN A 10 -8.95 6.45 0.93
CA ASN A 10 -9.43 5.27 1.63
C ASN A 10 -10.07 4.25 0.68
N THR A 11 -10.87 4.72 -0.29
CA THR A 11 -11.48 3.84 -1.29
C THR A 11 -10.43 3.13 -2.14
N LYS A 12 -9.40 3.85 -2.58
CA LYS A 12 -8.29 3.28 -3.36
C LYS A 12 -7.41 2.35 -2.53
N LEU A 13 -7.24 2.60 -1.23
CA LEU A 13 -6.58 1.68 -0.30
C LEU A 13 -7.32 0.33 -0.21
N ILE A 14 -8.66 0.35 -0.13
CA ILE A 14 -9.48 -0.88 -0.11
C ILE A 14 -9.33 -1.66 -1.42
N ILE A 15 -9.33 -0.97 -2.57
CA ILE A 15 -9.12 -1.60 -3.88
C ILE A 15 -7.73 -2.22 -3.98
N LEU A 16 -6.70 -1.51 -3.50
CA LEU A 16 -5.33 -2.00 -3.45
C LEU A 16 -5.23 -3.25 -2.57
N LYS A 17 -5.84 -3.24 -1.37
CA LYS A 17 -5.87 -4.40 -0.47
C LYS A 17 -6.48 -5.62 -1.16
N ARG A 18 -7.64 -5.48 -1.79
CA ARG A 18 -8.28 -6.60 -2.51
C ARG A 18 -7.39 -7.15 -3.63
N SER A 19 -6.69 -6.27 -4.34
CA SER A 19 -5.76 -6.68 -5.40
C SER A 19 -4.56 -7.43 -4.81
N PHE A 20 -4.07 -6.98 -3.65
CA PHE A 20 -3.00 -7.62 -2.90
C PHE A 20 -3.41 -9.00 -2.34
N ASP A 21 -4.61 -9.13 -1.78
CA ASP A 21 -5.15 -10.41 -1.28
C ASP A 21 -5.27 -11.45 -2.41
N VAL A 22 -5.68 -11.01 -3.61
CA VAL A 22 -5.73 -11.85 -4.80
C VAL A 22 -4.31 -12.24 -5.25
N PHE A 23 -3.38 -11.28 -5.22
CA PHE A 23 -1.98 -11.53 -5.54
C PHE A 23 -1.34 -12.53 -4.57
N LEU A 24 -1.63 -12.47 -3.28
CA LEU A 24 -1.19 -13.45 -2.27
C LEU A 24 -1.70 -14.86 -2.58
N LYS A 25 -2.99 -15.00 -2.88
CA LYS A 25 -3.64 -16.31 -3.11
C LYS A 25 -3.34 -16.95 -4.45
N ASN A 26 -3.05 -16.17 -5.49
CA ASN A 26 -2.79 -16.71 -6.83
C ASN A 26 -1.32 -17.13 -6.99
N ASN A 27 -1.07 -18.41 -7.24
CA ASN A 27 0.28 -18.93 -7.54
C ASN A 27 0.82 -18.50 -8.91
N ALA A 28 0.00 -17.91 -9.79
CA ALA A 28 0.29 -17.86 -11.23
C ALA A 28 0.43 -16.46 -11.87
N ALA A 29 0.23 -15.34 -11.17
CA ALA A 29 0.00 -14.08 -11.89
C ALA A 29 1.11 -13.03 -11.74
N LEU A 30 2.14 -13.14 -12.60
CA LEU A 30 3.00 -12.01 -13.01
C LEU A 30 2.16 -10.77 -13.37
N ASP A 31 1.03 -10.95 -14.07
CA ASP A 31 0.09 -9.88 -14.46
C ASP A 31 -0.57 -9.15 -13.29
N SER A 32 -0.70 -9.80 -12.12
CA SER A 32 -1.30 -9.16 -10.93
C SER A 32 -0.30 -8.29 -10.17
N PHE A 33 0.99 -8.56 -10.33
CA PHE A 33 2.06 -7.76 -9.75
C PHE A 33 2.31 -6.47 -10.54
N GLU A 34 2.21 -6.50 -11.88
CA GLU A 34 2.28 -5.28 -12.70
C GLU A 34 1.22 -4.24 -12.30
N ARG A 35 0.06 -4.68 -11.78
CA ARG A 35 -1.00 -3.80 -11.26
C ARG A 35 -0.68 -3.18 -9.89
N ILE A 36 0.28 -3.73 -9.15
CA ILE A 36 0.76 -3.23 -7.86
C ILE A 36 2.02 -2.38 -8.05
N GLU A 37 2.91 -2.78 -8.97
CA GLU A 37 4.17 -2.09 -9.24
C GLU A 37 4.00 -0.85 -10.14
N SER A 38 3.06 -0.86 -11.08
CA SER A 38 2.70 0.35 -11.83
C SER A 38 2.04 1.34 -10.90
N GLN A 39 2.58 2.57 -10.85
CA GLN A 39 2.12 3.71 -10.02
C GLN A 39 0.62 3.67 -9.70
N THR A 40 0.28 2.99 -8.60
CA THR A 40 -1.12 2.74 -8.27
C THR A 40 -1.80 4.07 -8.07
N GLU A 41 -3.10 4.17 -8.36
CA GLU A 41 -3.82 5.41 -8.12
C GLU A 41 -3.73 5.84 -6.65
N PHE A 42 -3.65 4.87 -5.74
CA PHE A 42 -3.36 5.10 -4.33
C PHE A 42 -1.95 5.70 -4.11
N GLY A 43 -0.93 5.13 -4.75
CA GLY A 43 0.44 5.63 -4.69
C GLY A 43 0.60 7.06 -5.21
N LYS A 44 -0.16 7.45 -6.24
CA LYS A 44 -0.20 8.83 -6.72
C LYS A 44 -0.72 9.79 -5.65
N MET A 45 -1.81 9.42 -4.97
CA MET A 45 -2.35 10.21 -3.85
C MET A 45 -1.38 10.30 -2.68
N VAL A 46 -0.74 9.19 -2.29
CA VAL A 46 0.28 9.19 -1.24
C VAL A 46 1.43 10.14 -1.60
N ALA A 47 1.89 10.10 -2.86
CA ALA A 47 2.95 11.00 -3.34
C ALA A 47 2.52 12.47 -3.35
N GLU A 48 1.26 12.77 -3.71
CA GLU A 48 0.69 14.12 -3.63
C GLU A 48 0.64 14.63 -2.18
N ILE A 49 0.06 13.85 -1.26
CA ILE A 49 0.01 14.17 0.18
C ILE A 49 1.41 14.42 0.73
N PHE A 50 2.37 13.56 0.41
CA PHE A 50 3.77 13.71 0.83
C PHE A 50 4.42 14.97 0.24
N ASN A 51 4.27 15.22 -1.06
CA ASN A 51 4.91 16.36 -1.73
C ASN A 51 4.41 17.71 -1.23
N GLU A 52 3.14 17.79 -0.86
CA GLU A 52 2.56 19.00 -0.29
C GLU A 52 2.86 19.18 1.20
N ASN A 53 3.12 18.08 1.91
CA ASN A 53 3.32 18.07 3.37
C ASN A 53 4.69 17.50 3.76
N LYS A 54 5.75 17.84 3.01
CA LYS A 54 7.10 17.25 3.18
C LYS A 54 7.70 17.37 4.58
N ASN A 55 7.23 18.30 5.39
CA ASN A 55 7.69 18.48 6.78
C ASN A 55 6.79 17.81 7.81
N ASN A 56 5.60 17.32 7.43
CA ASN A 56 4.71 16.59 8.32
C ASN A 56 5.24 15.15 8.53
N PRO A 57 5.46 14.71 9.79
CA PRO A 57 5.98 13.37 10.08
C PRO A 57 5.02 12.25 9.70
N ASN A 58 3.70 12.45 9.80
CA ASN A 58 2.69 11.48 9.39
C ASN A 58 2.65 11.33 7.87
N ALA A 59 2.81 12.42 7.11
CA ALA A 59 2.90 12.37 5.64
C ALA A 59 4.15 11.61 5.18
N LYS A 60 5.29 11.80 5.85
CA LYS A 60 6.51 10.98 5.64
C LYS A 60 6.28 9.51 5.96
N ASN A 61 5.60 9.23 7.07
CA ASN A 61 5.33 7.86 7.50
C ASN A 61 4.36 7.18 6.52
N LEU A 62 3.37 7.89 6.00
CA LEU A 62 2.44 7.38 4.99
C LEU A 62 3.18 6.93 3.72
N ASP A 63 4.06 7.79 3.19
CA ASP A 63 4.92 7.45 2.04
C ASP A 63 5.84 6.26 2.33
N PHE A 64 6.42 6.21 3.53
CA PHE A 64 7.25 5.09 3.96
C PHE A 64 6.47 3.77 4.04
N GLN A 65 5.28 3.76 4.66
CA GLN A 65 4.45 2.55 4.75
C GLN A 65 3.98 2.09 3.36
N TYR A 66 3.62 3.01 2.47
CA TYR A 66 3.27 2.66 1.09
C TYR A 66 4.46 2.03 0.34
N LYS A 67 5.66 2.60 0.44
CA LYS A 67 6.87 2.00 -0.14
C LYS A 67 7.18 0.61 0.43
N LYS A 68 6.95 0.44 1.73
CA LYS A 68 7.09 -0.86 2.40
C LYS A 68 6.10 -1.88 1.83
N LEU A 69 4.85 -1.49 1.58
CA LEU A 69 3.86 -2.37 0.95
C LEU A 69 4.31 -2.84 -0.44
N ILE A 70 4.86 -1.93 -1.26
CA ILE A 70 5.42 -2.27 -2.57
C ILE A 70 6.60 -3.24 -2.41
N GLN A 71 7.50 -3.02 -1.45
CA GLN A 71 8.60 -3.94 -1.19
C GLN A 71 8.11 -5.36 -0.82
N ILE A 72 7.09 -5.46 0.05
CA ILE A 72 6.48 -6.75 0.41
C ILE A 72 5.90 -7.42 -0.85
N ALA A 73 5.24 -6.67 -1.73
CA ALA A 73 4.75 -7.20 -3.00
C ALA A 73 5.88 -7.79 -3.86
N ASN A 74 7.00 -7.08 -3.95
CA ASN A 74 8.18 -7.50 -4.72
C ASN A 74 8.81 -8.76 -4.12
N ASP A 75 8.91 -8.83 -2.79
CA ASP A 75 9.48 -9.97 -2.08
C ASP A 75 8.61 -11.22 -2.29
N ILE A 76 7.28 -11.09 -2.19
CA ILE A 76 6.32 -12.15 -2.51
C ILE A 76 6.46 -12.59 -3.97
N HIS A 77 6.57 -11.64 -4.89
CA HIS A 77 6.73 -11.93 -6.31
C HIS A 77 8.01 -12.74 -6.57
N HIS A 78 9.10 -12.33 -5.94
CA HIS A 78 10.38 -13.03 -6.03
C HIS A 78 10.28 -14.45 -5.48
N LEU A 79 9.72 -14.62 -4.27
CA LEU A 79 9.53 -15.94 -3.65
C LEU A 79 8.71 -16.89 -4.53
N LYS A 80 7.62 -16.38 -5.14
CA LYS A 80 6.81 -17.14 -6.10
C LYS A 80 7.60 -17.51 -7.37
N SER A 81 8.44 -16.60 -7.86
CA SER A 81 9.25 -16.83 -9.08
C SER A 81 10.34 -17.90 -8.90
N VAL A 82 10.87 -18.06 -7.69
CA VAL A 82 11.89 -19.08 -7.37
C VAL A 82 11.27 -20.43 -6.97
N ASN A 83 9.96 -20.60 -7.17
CA ASN A 83 9.20 -21.83 -6.95
C ASN A 83 9.23 -22.32 -5.49
N ASP A 84 9.41 -21.40 -4.54
CA ASP A 84 9.20 -21.69 -3.12
C ASP A 84 7.68 -21.81 -2.90
N SER A 85 7.20 -23.06 -2.77
CA SER A 85 5.78 -23.40 -2.85
C SER A 85 4.97 -22.93 -1.64
N THR A 86 5.62 -22.28 -0.67
CA THR A 86 5.00 -21.88 0.59
C THR A 86 5.31 -20.43 0.83
N LEU A 87 4.31 -19.56 0.63
CA LEU A 87 4.41 -18.21 1.14
C LEU A 87 4.40 -18.28 2.68
N PRO A 88 5.38 -17.73 3.39
CA PRO A 88 5.35 -17.75 4.84
C PRO A 88 4.16 -16.95 5.41
N ASP A 89 3.47 -17.50 6.41
CA ASP A 89 2.34 -16.84 7.10
C ASP A 89 2.69 -15.43 7.62
N TRP A 90 3.96 -15.21 8.01
CA TRP A 90 4.42 -13.92 8.49
C TRP A 90 4.33 -12.79 7.46
N LEU A 91 4.33 -13.09 6.15
CA LEU A 91 4.17 -12.08 5.10
C LEU A 91 2.72 -11.59 5.00
N GLU A 92 1.74 -12.47 5.20
CA GLU A 92 0.33 -12.08 5.25
C GLU A 92 0.10 -11.17 6.46
N ASP A 93 0.60 -11.56 7.64
CA ASP A 93 0.52 -10.76 8.87
C ASP A 93 1.20 -9.38 8.72
N GLU A 94 2.40 -9.34 8.14
CA GLU A 94 3.13 -8.09 7.90
C GLU A 94 2.38 -7.18 6.92
N SER A 95 1.79 -7.75 5.86
CA SER A 95 1.01 -6.98 4.89
C SER A 95 -0.25 -6.36 5.52
N GLU A 96 -0.99 -7.12 6.35
CA GLU A 96 -2.18 -6.63 7.05
C GLU A 96 -1.81 -5.51 8.04
N ALA A 97 -0.70 -5.67 8.76
CA ALA A 97 -0.19 -4.66 9.66
C ALA A 97 0.18 -3.36 8.92
N VAL A 98 0.76 -3.45 7.73
CA VAL A 98 1.07 -2.27 6.89
C VAL A 98 -0.22 -1.60 6.38
N PHE A 99 -1.20 -2.36 5.88
CA PHE A 99 -2.49 -1.79 5.46
C PHE A 99 -3.22 -1.06 6.60
N THR A 100 -3.20 -1.64 7.80
CA THR A 100 -3.80 -1.02 8.99
C THR A 100 -3.09 0.30 9.33
N LYS A 101 -1.76 0.32 9.35
CA LYS A 101 -0.97 1.53 9.60
C LYS A 101 -1.23 2.62 8.57
N ILE A 102 -1.34 2.26 7.29
CA ILE A 102 -1.67 3.22 6.24
C ILE A 102 -3.05 3.86 6.50
N LYS A 103 -4.05 3.04 6.85
CA LYS A 103 -5.39 3.53 7.18
C LYS A 103 -5.39 4.48 8.38
N ASP A 104 -4.69 4.14 9.45
CA ASP A 104 -4.59 4.98 10.65
C ASP A 104 -3.87 6.31 10.35
N LEU A 105 -2.84 6.27 9.50
CA LEU A 105 -2.13 7.47 9.05
C LEU A 105 -3.01 8.37 8.18
N LEU A 106 -3.85 7.80 7.30
CA LEU A 106 -4.82 8.57 6.53
C LEU A 106 -5.82 9.28 7.45
N ALA A 107 -6.37 8.58 8.45
CA ALA A 107 -7.30 9.17 9.41
C ALA A 107 -6.63 10.27 10.26
N THR A 108 -5.38 10.08 10.66
CA THR A 108 -4.61 11.09 11.40
C THR A 108 -4.35 12.32 10.53
N LEU A 109 -3.91 12.13 9.29
CA LEU A 109 -3.65 13.23 8.35
C LEU A 109 -4.93 13.97 7.96
N GLU A 110 -6.06 13.27 7.86
CA GLU A 110 -7.36 13.89 7.68
C GLU A 110 -7.66 14.83 8.85
N GLN A 111 -7.46 14.42 10.10
CA GLN A 111 -7.67 15.30 11.25
C GLN A 111 -6.68 16.49 11.31
N GLU A 112 -5.44 16.31 10.85
CA GLU A 112 -4.40 17.35 10.89
C GLU A 112 -4.52 18.40 9.77
N LEU A 113 -5.05 18.00 8.60
CA LEU A 113 -5.05 18.80 7.38
C LEU A 113 -6.45 19.28 6.94
N HIS A 114 -7.50 18.95 7.70
CA HIS A 114 -8.89 19.31 7.46
C HIS A 114 -9.34 20.51 8.29
#